data_AF-A0A5J9UME4-F1
#
_entry.id   AF-A0A5J9UME4-F1
#
_cell.length_a   1.000
_cell.length_b   1.000
_cell.length_c   1.000
_cell.angle_alpha   90.00
_cell.angle_beta   90.00
_cell.angle_gamma   90.00
#
_symmetry.space_group_name_H-M   'P 1'
#
loop_
_entity.id
_entity.type
_entity.pdbx_description
1 polymer ?
#
loop_
_entity_poly.entity_id
_entity_poly.type
_entity_poly.pdbx_seq_one_letter_code
_entity_poly.pdbx_strand_id
1 'polypeptide(L)'
;GDKYDDEDPNALDYFKECHYSQKKKGFTPAVQSAIEQMEKKIAEAADDRPDLSVTEVVADVLAEHSKRNKFLQHVGIENVQPRTSVRNLQEELAEEKRANNELRLVVDTQREKIDELSEQVRESEQSRVRDKEEMQKKKADTDAKLELLLSKYTSREAEG
;
A
#
# COMPACT_ATOMS: atom_id res chain seq x y z
N GLY A 1 -29.76 -30.67 37.77
CA GLY A 1 -30.47 -31.09 36.56
C GLY A 1 -29.59 -30.65 35.44
N ASP A 2 -28.89 -31.61 34.86
CA ASP A 2 -27.90 -31.42 33.82
C ASP A 2 -28.56 -30.67 32.66
N LYS A 3 -28.08 -29.46 32.38
CA LYS A 3 -28.67 -28.56 31.38
C LYS A 3 -28.00 -28.65 30.02
N TYR A 4 -26.94 -29.43 29.93
CA TYR A 4 -26.12 -29.59 28.74
C TYR A 4 -26.08 -31.09 28.43
N ASP A 5 -26.51 -31.45 27.23
CA ASP A 5 -26.59 -32.82 26.76
C ASP A 5 -25.19 -33.35 26.43
N ASP A 6 -24.35 -33.53 27.45
CA ASP A 6 -22.94 -33.99 27.36
C ASP A 6 -22.00 -33.13 26.48
N GLU A 7 -22.46 -31.99 25.96
CA GLU A 7 -21.67 -31.06 25.14
C GLU A 7 -21.27 -29.81 25.94
N ASP A 8 -19.98 -29.48 25.90
CA ASP A 8 -19.45 -28.32 26.62
C ASP A 8 -20.12 -27.02 26.10
N PRO A 9 -20.61 -26.13 26.99
CA PRO A 9 -21.25 -24.89 26.58
C PRO A 9 -20.32 -24.07 25.69
N ASN A 10 -20.82 -23.56 24.56
CA ASN A 10 -20.04 -22.70 23.68
C ASN A 10 -20.10 -21.23 24.14
N ALA A 11 -19.34 -20.35 23.48
CA ALA A 11 -19.27 -18.93 23.84
C ALA A 11 -20.64 -18.20 23.81
N LEU A 12 -21.55 -18.60 22.91
CA LEU A 12 -22.90 -18.04 22.84
C LEU A 12 -23.77 -18.55 24.01
N ASP A 13 -23.59 -19.81 24.42
CA ASP A 13 -24.29 -20.36 25.59
C ASP A 13 -23.89 -19.64 26.86
N TYR A 14 -22.59 -19.42 27.08
CA TYR A 14 -22.09 -18.60 28.18
C TYR A 14 -22.65 -17.17 28.12
N PHE A 15 -22.73 -16.59 26.93
CA PHE A 15 -23.28 -15.24 26.73
C PHE A 15 -24.75 -15.17 27.14
N LYS A 16 -25.56 -16.13 26.70
CA LYS A 16 -26.98 -16.26 27.08
C LYS A 16 -27.12 -16.50 28.58
N GLU A 17 -26.37 -17.42 29.16
CA GLU A 17 -26.49 -17.74 30.58
C GLU A 17 -26.15 -16.53 31.46
N CYS A 18 -25.06 -15.82 31.15
CA CYS A 18 -24.62 -14.65 31.94
C CYS A 18 -25.60 -13.48 31.89
N HIS A 19 -26.32 -13.29 30.78
CA HIS A 19 -27.21 -12.14 30.60
C HIS A 19 -28.70 -12.46 30.83
N TYR A 20 -29.04 -13.72 31.11
CA TYR A 20 -30.42 -14.11 31.39
C TYR A 20 -30.87 -13.61 32.77
N SER A 21 -31.91 -12.77 32.80
CA SER A 21 -32.47 -12.30 34.05
C SER A 21 -33.53 -13.26 34.57
N GLN A 22 -33.24 -13.98 35.66
CA GLN A 22 -34.25 -14.81 36.34
C GLN A 22 -35.45 -14.00 36.84
N LYS A 23 -35.20 -12.74 37.26
CA LYS A 23 -36.25 -11.84 37.76
C LYS A 23 -37.20 -11.39 36.65
N LYS A 24 -36.67 -11.09 35.46
CA LYS A 24 -37.46 -10.63 34.31
C LYS A 24 -37.86 -11.77 33.36
N LYS A 25 -37.41 -13.00 33.65
CA LYS A 25 -37.57 -14.20 32.81
C LYS A 25 -37.19 -13.95 31.34
N GLY A 26 -36.05 -13.28 31.11
CA GLY A 26 -35.62 -12.94 29.76
C GLY A 26 -34.41 -12.02 29.70
N PHE A 27 -34.11 -11.57 28.49
CA PHE A 27 -32.98 -10.70 28.16
C PHE A 27 -33.40 -9.23 28.10
N THR A 28 -32.42 -8.33 28.25
CA THR A 28 -32.65 -6.91 27.91
C THR A 28 -32.73 -6.75 26.39
N PRO A 29 -33.43 -5.72 25.85
CA PRO A 29 -33.51 -5.52 24.41
C PRO A 29 -32.15 -5.46 23.70
N ALA A 30 -31.14 -4.83 24.32
CA ALA A 30 -29.79 -4.75 23.78
C ALA A 30 -29.11 -6.13 23.72
N VAL A 31 -29.27 -6.95 24.76
CA VAL A 31 -28.72 -8.31 24.79
C VAL A 31 -29.44 -9.22 23.79
N GLN A 32 -30.77 -9.10 23.70
CA GLN A 32 -31.56 -9.86 22.72
C GLN A 32 -31.10 -9.57 21.29
N SER A 33 -30.90 -8.29 20.95
CA SER A 33 -30.37 -7.89 19.64
C SER A 33 -28.96 -8.44 19.39
N ALA A 34 -28.09 -8.46 20.40
CA ALA A 34 -26.75 -9.05 20.27
C ALA A 34 -26.81 -10.57 20.06
N ILE A 35 -27.71 -11.28 20.76
CA ILE A 35 -27.93 -12.72 20.59
C ILE A 35 -28.40 -13.02 19.16
N GLU A 36 -29.41 -12.31 18.67
CA GLU A 36 -29.93 -12.47 17.31
C GLU A 36 -28.84 -12.21 16.25
N GLN A 37 -27.99 -11.21 16.50
CA GLN A 37 -26.85 -10.92 15.62
C GLN A 37 -25.83 -12.05 15.62
N MET A 38 -25.49 -12.62 16.78
CA MET A 38 -24.59 -13.76 16.89
C MET A 38 -25.16 -14.99 16.19
N GLU A 39 -26.43 -15.34 16.43
CA GLU A 39 -27.11 -16.49 15.82
C GLU A 39 -27.15 -16.35 14.29
N LYS A 40 -27.49 -15.16 13.78
CA LYS A 40 -27.47 -14.88 12.36
C LYS A 40 -26.08 -15.09 11.75
N LYS A 41 -25.03 -14.52 12.36
CA LYS A 41 -23.66 -14.66 11.84
C LYS A 41 -23.13 -16.09 11.96
N ILE A 42 -23.56 -16.86 12.96
CA ILE A 42 -23.22 -18.29 13.09
C ILE A 42 -23.89 -19.08 11.97
N ALA A 43 -25.16 -18.81 11.65
CA ALA A 43 -25.85 -19.45 10.55
C ALA A 43 -25.22 -19.12 9.18
N GLU A 44 -24.90 -17.84 8.93
CA GLU A 44 -24.17 -17.41 7.72
C GLU A 44 -22.79 -18.07 7.63
N ALA A 45 -22.07 -18.18 8.76
CA ALA A 45 -20.78 -18.86 8.82
C ALA A 45 -20.89 -20.36 8.50
N ALA A 46 -21.95 -21.03 8.94
CA ALA A 46 -22.14 -22.46 8.66
C ALA A 46 -22.26 -22.78 7.17
N ASP A 47 -22.84 -21.86 6.39
CA ASP A 47 -23.00 -22.02 4.93
C ASP A 47 -21.73 -21.63 4.16
N ASP A 48 -21.06 -20.54 4.54
CA ASP A 48 -19.93 -19.99 3.79
C ASP A 48 -18.55 -20.46 4.27
N ARG A 49 -18.41 -20.78 5.56
CA ARG A 49 -17.13 -21.11 6.23
C ARG A 49 -17.33 -22.05 7.44
N PRO A 50 -17.51 -23.35 7.20
CA PRO A 50 -17.79 -24.34 8.26
C PRO A 50 -16.61 -24.54 9.23
N ASP A 51 -15.43 -23.99 8.94
CA ASP A 51 -14.26 -23.96 9.82
C ASP A 51 -14.35 -22.89 10.92
N LEU A 52 -15.28 -21.94 10.82
CA LEU A 52 -15.41 -20.86 11.80
C LEU A 52 -15.96 -21.38 13.13
N SER A 53 -15.25 -21.07 14.21
CA SER A 53 -15.72 -21.37 15.55
C SER A 53 -16.78 -20.37 15.99
N VAL A 54 -17.78 -20.84 16.74
CA VAL A 54 -18.79 -19.99 17.40
C VAL A 54 -18.13 -18.88 18.23
N THR A 55 -17.01 -19.20 18.88
CA THR A 55 -16.22 -18.29 19.69
C THR A 55 -15.70 -17.07 18.93
N GLU A 56 -15.19 -17.27 17.70
CA GLU A 56 -14.71 -16.18 16.85
C GLU A 56 -15.85 -15.26 16.40
N VAL A 57 -17.01 -15.83 16.06
CA VAL A 57 -18.20 -15.07 15.67
C VAL A 57 -18.69 -14.21 16.84
N VAL A 58 -18.73 -14.79 18.05
CA VAL A 58 -19.10 -14.05 19.27
C VAL A 58 -18.10 -12.92 19.53
N ALA A 59 -16.79 -13.15 19.37
CA ALA A 59 -15.78 -12.11 19.54
C ALA A 59 -15.93 -10.94 18.56
N ASP A 60 -16.23 -11.23 17.29
CA ASP A 60 -16.49 -10.21 16.26
C ASP A 60 -17.70 -9.34 16.65
N VAL A 61 -18.81 -9.96 17.04
CA VAL A 61 -20.00 -9.21 17.48
C VAL A 61 -19.69 -8.38 18.72
N LEU A 62 -19.02 -8.94 19.72
CA LEU A 62 -18.69 -8.20 20.94
C LEU A 62 -17.80 -6.98 20.67
N ALA A 63 -16.90 -7.07 19.69
CA ALA A 63 -16.03 -5.97 19.28
C ALA A 63 -16.78 -4.84 18.56
N GLU A 64 -17.85 -5.15 17.81
CA GLU A 64 -18.74 -4.15 17.19
C GLU A 64 -19.47 -3.30 18.25
N HIS A 65 -19.88 -3.93 19.37
CA HIS A 65 -20.62 -3.25 20.44
C HIS A 65 -19.73 -2.55 21.47
N SER A 66 -18.50 -3.03 21.71
CA SER A 66 -17.57 -2.40 22.65
C SER A 66 -16.10 -2.73 22.37
N LYS A 67 -15.30 -1.67 22.18
CA LYS A 67 -13.84 -1.75 21.92
C LYS A 67 -13.01 -2.35 23.07
N ARG A 68 -13.58 -2.50 24.27
CA ARG A 68 -12.90 -3.05 25.45
C ARG A 68 -13.69 -4.19 26.09
N ASN A 69 -14.44 -4.94 25.29
CA ASN A 69 -15.20 -6.06 25.79
C ASN A 69 -14.24 -7.14 26.38
N LYS A 70 -14.51 -7.57 27.62
CA LYS A 70 -13.74 -8.61 28.33
C LYS A 70 -14.59 -9.84 28.64
N PHE A 71 -15.77 -9.95 28.05
CA PHE A 71 -16.73 -11.02 28.34
C PHE A 71 -16.09 -12.40 28.16
N LEU A 72 -15.50 -12.67 26.99
CA LEU A 72 -14.86 -13.95 26.68
C LEU A 72 -13.76 -14.30 27.69
N GLN A 73 -12.93 -13.32 28.06
CA GLN A 73 -11.91 -13.50 29.11
C GLN A 73 -12.54 -13.83 30.46
N HIS A 74 -13.64 -13.16 30.84
CA HIS A 74 -14.33 -13.41 32.12
C HIS A 74 -15.00 -14.78 32.18
N VAL A 75 -15.37 -15.37 31.04
CA VAL A 75 -15.92 -16.73 30.95
C VAL A 75 -14.84 -17.78 30.69
N GLY A 76 -13.56 -17.44 30.85
CA GLY A 76 -12.44 -18.38 30.74
C GLY A 76 -11.98 -18.67 29.30
N ILE A 77 -12.47 -17.93 28.31
CA ILE A 77 -12.10 -18.06 26.90
C ILE A 77 -11.01 -17.02 26.60
N GLU A 78 -9.75 -17.46 26.61
CA GLU A 78 -8.57 -16.61 26.37
C GLU A 78 -8.17 -16.56 24.89
N ASN A 79 -7.42 -15.52 24.50
CA ASN A 79 -6.77 -15.35 23.18
C ASN A 79 -7.68 -15.23 21.93
N VAL A 80 -8.93 -14.78 22.10
CA VAL A 80 -9.81 -14.55 20.93
C VAL A 80 -9.67 -13.11 20.45
N GLN A 81 -9.04 -12.92 19.29
CA GLN A 81 -8.93 -11.62 18.64
C GLN A 81 -10.05 -11.48 17.57
N PRO A 82 -10.80 -10.37 17.56
CA PRO A 82 -11.83 -10.14 16.53
C PRO A 82 -11.22 -10.19 15.13
N ARG A 83 -11.75 -11.07 14.29
CA ARG A 83 -11.27 -11.33 12.93
C ARG A 83 -11.45 -10.15 12.01
N THR A 84 -12.51 -9.35 12.20
CA THR A 84 -12.71 -8.09 11.45
C THR A 84 -11.47 -7.19 11.52
N SER A 85 -10.78 -7.13 12.66
CA SER A 85 -9.55 -6.35 12.79
C SER A 85 -8.37 -6.96 12.02
N VAL A 86 -8.19 -8.28 12.09
CA VAL A 86 -7.06 -8.97 11.45
C VAL A 86 -7.22 -9.03 9.94
N ARG A 87 -8.44 -9.32 9.46
CA ARG A 87 -8.74 -9.44 8.03
C ARG A 87 -8.63 -8.10 7.32
N ASN A 88 -9.17 -7.03 7.91
CA ASN A 88 -9.02 -5.69 7.34
C ASN A 88 -7.54 -5.29 7.24
N LEU A 89 -6.74 -5.57 8.29
CA LEU A 89 -5.30 -5.30 8.26
C LEU A 89 -4.53 -6.15 7.23
N GLN A 90 -4.93 -7.39 7.00
CA GLN A 90 -4.32 -8.26 5.98
C GLN A 90 -4.66 -7.79 4.56
N GLU A 91 -5.90 -7.39 4.31
CA GLU A 91 -6.34 -6.84 3.03
C GLU A 91 -5.63 -5.50 2.74
N GLU A 92 -5.62 -4.57 3.70
CA GLU A 92 -4.88 -3.30 3.60
C GLU A 92 -3.38 -3.52 3.33
N LEU A 93 -2.74 -4.49 4.02
CA LEU A 93 -1.33 -4.79 3.81
C LEU A 93 -1.05 -5.37 2.42
N ALA A 94 -1.96 -6.18 1.88
CA ALA A 94 -1.81 -6.75 0.55
C ALA A 94 -1.94 -5.67 -0.54
N GLU A 95 -2.90 -4.76 -0.38
CA GLU A 95 -3.07 -3.60 -1.26
C GLU A 95 -1.86 -2.66 -1.20
N GLU A 96 -1.37 -2.33 -0.02
CA GLU A 96 -0.19 -1.48 0.16
C GLU A 96 1.06 -2.10 -0.47
N LYS A 97 1.27 -3.41 -0.30
CA LYS A 97 2.39 -4.13 -0.96
C LYS A 97 2.28 -4.07 -2.48
N ARG A 98 1.07 -4.20 -3.02
CA ARG A 98 0.84 -4.09 -4.47
C ARG A 98 1.16 -2.69 -4.97
N ALA A 99 0.64 -1.66 -4.29
CA ALA A 99 0.91 -0.27 -4.63
C ALA A 99 2.40 0.07 -4.53
N ASN A 100 3.09 -0.43 -3.50
CA ASN A 100 4.53 -0.22 -3.33
C ASN A 100 5.35 -0.84 -4.47
N ASN A 101 4.99 -2.04 -4.92
CA ASN A 101 5.64 -2.69 -6.05
C ASN A 101 5.43 -1.90 -7.36
N GLU A 102 4.23 -1.36 -7.59
CA GLU A 102 3.96 -0.50 -8.74
C GLU A 102 4.78 0.79 -8.70
N LEU A 103 4.87 1.44 -7.53
CA LEU A 103 5.71 2.63 -7.34
C LEU A 103 7.19 2.34 -7.58
N ARG A 104 7.70 1.19 -7.15
CA ARG A 104 9.08 0.78 -7.44
C ARG A 104 9.33 0.67 -8.95
N LEU A 105 8.42 0.03 -9.68
CA LEU A 105 8.54 -0.09 -11.14
C LEU A 105 8.55 1.28 -11.83
N VAL A 106 7.70 2.22 -11.38
CA VAL A 106 7.68 3.59 -11.89
C VAL A 106 9.00 4.31 -11.62
N VAL A 107 9.55 4.18 -10.41
CA VAL A 107 10.84 4.79 -10.04
C VAL A 107 11.98 4.23 -10.89
N ASP A 108 12.03 2.91 -11.08
CA ASP A 108 13.05 2.25 -11.90
C ASP A 108 12.96 2.74 -13.36
N THR A 109 11.75 2.81 -13.91
CA THR A 109 11.51 3.34 -15.27
C THR A 109 11.93 4.80 -15.40
N GLN A 110 11.64 5.62 -14.38
CA GLN A 110 12.05 7.03 -14.37
C GLN A 110 13.57 7.19 -14.28
N ARG A 111 14.23 6.33 -13.51
CA ARG A 111 15.70 6.28 -13.41
C ARG A 111 16.32 6.04 -14.77
N GLU A 112 15.87 5.00 -15.47
CA GLU A 112 16.36 4.65 -16.81
C GLU A 112 16.18 5.81 -17.81
N LYS A 113 15.03 6.48 -17.80
CA LYS A 113 14.77 7.64 -18.67
C LYS A 113 15.66 8.85 -18.35
N ILE A 114 15.97 9.08 -17.07
CA ILE A 114 16.87 10.16 -16.66
C ILE A 114 18.29 9.87 -17.13
N ASP A 115 18.73 8.61 -17.01
CA ASP A 115 20.06 8.20 -17.46
C ASP A 115 20.18 8.34 -18.99
N GLU A 116 19.19 7.89 -19.75
CA GLU A 116 19.13 8.04 -21.22
C GLU A 116 19.15 9.51 -21.66
N LEU A 117 18.32 10.36 -21.04
CA LEU A 117 18.29 11.79 -21.34
C LEU A 117 19.62 12.48 -20.98
N SER A 118 20.25 12.08 -19.88
CA SER A 118 21.53 12.63 -19.45
C SER A 118 22.64 12.29 -20.45
N GLU A 119 22.68 11.06 -20.95
CA GLU A 119 23.59 10.62 -22.00
C GLU A 119 23.37 11.44 -23.28
N GLN A 120 22.11 11.59 -23.71
CA GLN A 120 21.75 12.32 -24.92
C GLN A 120 22.14 13.80 -24.86
N VAL A 121 21.92 14.45 -23.71
CA VAL A 121 22.35 15.84 -23.48
C VAL A 121 23.86 15.95 -23.55
N ARG A 122 24.59 15.05 -22.88
CA ARG A 122 26.06 15.02 -22.87
C ARG A 122 26.62 14.88 -24.29
N GLU A 123 26.09 13.96 -25.08
CA GLU A 123 26.52 13.74 -26.47
C GLU A 123 26.21 14.93 -27.38
N SER A 124 25.02 15.51 -27.24
CA SER A 124 24.62 16.71 -28.00
C SER A 124 25.53 17.89 -27.70
N GLU A 125 25.85 18.12 -26.42
CA GLU A 125 26.77 19.17 -26.02
C GLU A 125 28.19 18.94 -26.56
N GLN A 126 28.69 17.71 -26.51
CA GLN A 126 30.00 17.37 -27.08
C GLN A 126 30.05 17.58 -28.60
N SER A 127 28.98 17.20 -29.32
CA SER A 127 28.89 17.48 -30.76
C SER A 127 28.94 18.97 -31.04
N ARG A 128 28.14 19.77 -30.31
CA ARG A 128 28.08 21.23 -30.48
C ARG A 128 29.43 21.90 -30.18
N VAL A 129 30.17 21.42 -29.19
CA VAL A 129 31.52 21.92 -28.90
C VAL A 129 32.48 21.62 -30.04
N ARG A 130 32.51 20.38 -30.54
CA ARG A 130 33.35 19.98 -31.68
C ARG A 130 33.05 20.81 -32.93
N ASP A 131 31.77 21.00 -33.26
CA ASP A 131 31.36 21.81 -34.42
C ASP A 131 31.82 23.26 -34.28
N LYS A 132 31.73 23.82 -33.07
CA LYS A 132 32.18 25.18 -32.77
C LYS A 132 33.70 25.31 -32.91
N GLU A 133 34.47 24.35 -32.41
CA GLU A 133 35.93 24.31 -32.56
C GLU A 133 36.35 24.21 -34.02
N GLU A 134 35.67 23.35 -34.81
CA GLU A 134 35.93 23.21 -36.24
C GLU A 134 35.63 24.51 -37.00
N MET A 135 34.51 25.17 -36.70
CA MET A 135 34.17 26.46 -37.30
C MET A 135 35.16 27.55 -36.93
N GLN A 136 35.62 27.60 -35.67
CA GLN A 136 36.65 28.56 -35.26
C GLN A 136 37.98 28.32 -35.98
N LYS A 137 38.38 27.06 -36.16
CA LYS A 137 39.60 26.69 -36.90
C LYS A 137 39.50 27.10 -38.37
N LYS A 138 38.37 26.81 -39.03
CA LYS A 138 38.12 27.22 -40.42
C LYS A 138 38.16 28.75 -40.56
N LYS A 139 37.55 29.46 -39.63
CA LYS A 139 37.57 30.92 -39.60
C LYS A 139 38.99 31.47 -39.47
N ALA A 140 39.79 30.93 -38.54
CA ALA A 140 41.17 31.36 -38.35
C ALA A 140 42.04 31.09 -39.60
N ASP A 141 41.85 29.95 -40.28
CA ASP A 141 42.54 29.63 -41.53
C ASP A 141 42.15 30.58 -42.67
N THR A 142 40.85 30.92 -42.80
CA THR A 142 40.40 31.90 -43.79
C THR A 142 40.92 33.30 -43.48
N ASP A 143 40.90 33.72 -42.21
CA ASP A 143 41.39 35.05 -41.79
C ASP A 143 42.90 35.18 -42.06
N ALA A 144 43.70 34.15 -41.74
CA ALA A 144 45.14 34.12 -42.03
C ALA A 144 45.44 34.17 -43.54
N LYS A 145 44.65 33.47 -44.37
CA LYS A 145 44.78 33.53 -45.84
C LYS A 145 44.47 34.91 -46.39
N LEU A 146 43.45 35.60 -45.84
CA LEU A 146 43.10 36.96 -46.23
C LEU A 146 44.19 37.96 -45.85
N GLU A 147 44.73 37.86 -44.63
CA GLU A 147 45.83 38.72 -44.17
C GLU A 147 47.08 38.57 -45.06
N LEU A 148 47.42 37.34 -45.45
CA LEU A 148 48.51 37.06 -46.38
C LEU A 148 48.29 37.74 -47.76
N LEU A 149 47.07 37.70 -48.30
CA LEU A 149 46.75 38.34 -49.57
C LEU A 149 46.82 39.86 -49.48
N LEU A 150 46.32 40.45 -48.41
CA LEU A 150 46.40 41.90 -48.16
C LEU A 150 47.84 42.38 -48.01
N SER A 151 48.70 41.62 -47.30
CA SER A 151 50.13 41.91 -47.20
C SER A 151 50.82 41.89 -48.57
N LYS A 152 50.48 40.90 -49.42
CA LYS A 152 51.02 40.83 -50.80
C LYS A 152 50.55 41.99 -51.68
N TYR A 153 49.31 42.43 -51.52
CA TYR A 153 48.76 43.55 -52.28
C TYR A 153 49.44 44.87 -51.90
N THR A 154 49.52 45.17 -50.60
CA THR A 154 50.15 46.39 -50.07
C THR A 154 51.65 46.46 -50.38
N SER A 155 52.36 45.32 -50.37
CA SER A 155 53.77 45.27 -50.78
C SER A 155 53.95 45.58 -52.28
N ARG A 156 52.99 45.17 -53.12
CA ARG A 156 53.01 45.44 -54.57
C ARG A 156 52.69 46.88 -54.91
N GLU A 157 51.84 47.54 -54.13
CA GLU A 157 51.55 48.98 -54.27
C GLU A 157 52.71 49.87 -53.82
N ALA A 158 53.59 49.38 -52.93
CA ALA A 158 54.76 50.13 -52.46
C ALA A 158 55.99 50.04 -53.39
N GLU A 159 55.98 49.12 -54.36
CA GLU A 159 57.08 48.89 -55.31
C GLU A 159 56.83 49.48 -56.72
N GLY A 160 55.67 50.11 -56.95
CA GLY A 160 55.29 50.76 -58.22
C GLY A 160 55.18 52.27 -58.09
#